data_AF-A0A662DVY8-F1
#
_entry.id   AF-A0A662DVY8-F1
#
_cell.length_a   1.000
_cell.length_b   1.000
_cell.length_c   1.000
_cell.angle_alpha   90.00
_cell.angle_beta   90.00
_cell.angle_gamma   90.00
#
_symmetry.space_group_name_H-M   'P 1'
#
loop_
_entity.id
_entity.type
_entity.pdbx_description
1 polymer ?
#
loop_
_entity_poly.entity_id
_entity_poly.type
_entity_poly.pdbx_seq_one_letter_code
_entity_poly.pdbx_strand_id
1 'polypeptide(L)'
;PTSHLEVFPHGQSLPEASSLNFEKNVNTPNLVTVGLADGKVDIYNHAGSVHVIADVVGYYGPSGGTFVPIANVRVLDSREESKVGSLSRWGPDQTQVLQLGGVKSIPTNATAVVLNVTGVGASRNTNIRVFPASSTVPSISNLNLIGGGTPRPNAVVVGLNDDGAVGIYNYVGNVDLVADIVGYFIPS
;
A
#
# COMPACT_ATOMS: atom_id res chain seq x y z
N PRO A 1 -20.33 -8.35 -13.43
CA PRO A 1 -20.35 -8.91 -12.06
C PRO A 1 -19.22 -8.33 -11.24
N THR A 2 -19.58 -7.74 -10.09
CA THR A 2 -18.66 -7.59 -8.96
C THR A 2 -18.42 -8.99 -8.40
N SER A 3 -17.16 -9.31 -8.10
CA SER A 3 -16.77 -10.51 -7.36
C SER A 3 -15.84 -10.09 -6.23
N HIS A 4 -15.50 -11.05 -5.38
CA HIS A 4 -14.53 -10.84 -4.33
C HIS A 4 -13.62 -12.06 -4.19
N LEU A 5 -12.47 -11.80 -3.57
CA LEU A 5 -11.52 -12.81 -3.12
C LEU A 5 -11.49 -12.89 -1.60
N GLU A 6 -11.27 -14.09 -1.11
CA GLU A 6 -10.97 -14.41 0.28
C GLU A 6 -9.60 -15.08 0.32
N VAL A 7 -8.70 -14.54 1.14
CA VAL A 7 -7.38 -15.11 1.39
C VAL A 7 -7.34 -15.58 2.84
N PHE A 8 -7.09 -16.86 3.06
CA PHE A 8 -7.14 -17.47 4.38
C PHE A 8 -6.10 -18.58 4.56
N PRO A 9 -5.78 -18.99 5.80
CA PRO A 9 -4.80 -20.04 6.03
C PRO A 9 -5.25 -21.36 5.38
N HIS A 10 -4.30 -22.06 4.76
CA HIS A 10 -4.59 -23.29 4.01
C HIS A 10 -5.37 -24.33 4.82
N GLY A 11 -6.40 -24.92 4.22
CA GLY A 11 -7.20 -25.99 4.82
C GLY A 11 -8.17 -25.54 5.91
N GLN A 12 -8.28 -24.24 6.20
CA GLN A 12 -9.31 -23.70 7.09
C GLN A 12 -10.64 -23.54 6.36
N SER A 13 -11.73 -23.41 7.11
CA SER A 13 -13.05 -23.08 6.55
C SER A 13 -13.04 -21.70 5.91
N LEU A 14 -13.73 -21.56 4.77
CA LEU A 14 -13.90 -20.29 4.07
C LEU A 14 -14.45 -19.20 5.04
N PRO A 15 -13.78 -18.05 5.19
CA PRO A 15 -14.27 -16.96 6.03
C PRO A 15 -15.53 -16.29 5.46
N GLU A 16 -16.34 -15.67 6.32
CA GLU A 16 -17.50 -14.87 5.90
C GLU A 16 -17.11 -13.48 5.34
N ALA A 17 -15.90 -13.01 5.63
CA ALA A 17 -15.43 -11.68 5.24
C ALA A 17 -14.54 -11.75 3.99
N SER A 18 -14.89 -10.93 2.98
CA SER A 18 -14.07 -10.74 1.78
C SER A 18 -12.73 -10.07 2.11
N SER A 19 -11.64 -10.50 1.48
CA SER A 19 -10.34 -9.82 1.51
C SER A 19 -10.23 -8.73 0.44
N LEU A 20 -10.80 -8.93 -0.75
CA LEU A 20 -10.71 -7.95 -1.84
C LEU A 20 -11.99 -7.97 -2.68
N ASN A 21 -12.63 -6.81 -2.84
CA ASN A 21 -13.78 -6.62 -3.72
C ASN A 21 -13.33 -5.93 -5.01
N PHE A 22 -13.75 -6.44 -6.17
CA PHE A 22 -13.28 -5.91 -7.46
C PHE A 22 -14.38 -5.90 -8.53
N GLU A 23 -14.19 -4.98 -9.48
CA GLU A 23 -15.08 -4.80 -10.63
C GLU A 23 -14.55 -5.56 -11.85
N LYS A 24 -15.47 -5.92 -12.76
CA LYS A 24 -15.10 -6.57 -14.02
C LYS A 24 -14.15 -5.67 -14.83
N ASN A 25 -13.08 -6.26 -15.36
CA ASN A 25 -12.08 -5.60 -16.23
C ASN A 25 -11.30 -4.46 -15.56
N VAL A 26 -11.24 -4.47 -14.22
CA VAL A 26 -10.48 -3.48 -13.45
C VAL A 26 -9.41 -4.22 -12.65
N ASN A 27 -8.15 -3.79 -12.79
CA ASN A 27 -7.09 -4.24 -11.90
C ASN A 27 -7.27 -3.57 -10.54
N THR A 28 -7.62 -4.33 -9.52
CA THR A 28 -7.81 -3.83 -8.16
C THR A 28 -6.76 -4.47 -7.25
N PRO A 29 -5.80 -3.70 -6.73
CA PRO A 29 -4.84 -4.20 -5.75
C PRO A 29 -5.46 -4.18 -4.34
N ASN A 30 -5.00 -5.09 -3.48
CA ASN A 30 -5.14 -4.98 -2.04
C ASN A 30 -3.89 -5.56 -1.36
N LEU A 31 -3.57 -5.13 -0.14
CA LEU A 31 -2.62 -5.81 0.73
C LEU A 31 -3.41 -6.57 1.82
N VAL A 32 -3.10 -7.84 1.99
CA VAL A 32 -3.72 -8.70 3.01
C VAL A 32 -2.64 -9.30 3.91
N THR A 33 -2.82 -9.20 5.23
CA THR A 33 -2.05 -9.97 6.21
C THR A 33 -2.85 -11.22 6.56
N VAL A 34 -2.27 -12.39 6.35
CA VAL A 34 -2.93 -13.68 6.57
C VAL A 34 -1.98 -14.65 7.27
N GLY A 35 -2.52 -15.44 8.19
CA GLY A 35 -1.77 -16.53 8.81
C GLY A 35 -1.45 -17.63 7.79
N LEU A 36 -0.28 -18.25 7.91
CA LEU A 36 0.07 -19.41 7.10
C LEU A 36 -0.33 -20.70 7.81
N ALA A 37 -0.81 -21.67 7.05
CA ALA A 37 -0.92 -23.07 7.46
C ALA A 37 -0.12 -23.92 6.48
N ASP A 38 0.81 -24.73 6.98
CA ASP A 38 1.77 -25.50 6.17
C ASP A 38 2.54 -24.66 5.12
N GLY A 39 2.84 -23.40 5.47
CA GLY A 39 3.51 -22.45 4.58
C GLY A 39 2.66 -21.98 3.40
N LYS A 40 1.35 -22.22 3.43
CA LYS A 40 0.40 -21.94 2.35
C LYS A 40 -0.75 -21.05 2.80
N VAL A 41 -1.40 -20.46 1.80
CA VAL A 41 -2.68 -19.77 1.88
C VAL A 41 -3.60 -20.32 0.81
N ASP A 42 -4.90 -20.31 1.06
CA ASP A 42 -5.92 -20.54 0.05
C ASP A 42 -6.49 -19.20 -0.43
N ILE A 43 -6.75 -19.10 -1.73
CA ILE A 43 -7.40 -17.94 -2.36
C ILE A 43 -8.68 -18.44 -3.03
N TYR A 44 -9.83 -18.03 -2.49
CA TYR A 44 -11.14 -18.35 -3.05
C TYR A 44 -11.64 -17.20 -3.92
N ASN A 45 -12.35 -17.52 -5.01
CA ASN A 45 -13.05 -16.54 -5.85
C ASN A 45 -14.54 -16.88 -5.83
N HIS A 46 -15.35 -15.94 -5.34
CA HIS A 46 -16.78 -16.15 -5.13
C HIS A 46 -17.57 -16.39 -6.42
N ALA A 47 -17.25 -15.69 -7.51
CA ALA A 47 -17.98 -15.82 -8.76
C ALA A 47 -17.13 -15.53 -10.02
N GLY A 48 -17.49 -16.16 -11.13
CA GLY A 48 -16.85 -15.93 -12.43
C GLY A 48 -15.42 -16.45 -12.50
N SER A 49 -14.59 -15.81 -13.34
CA SER A 49 -13.16 -16.14 -13.50
C SER A 49 -12.32 -14.89 -13.34
N VAL A 50 -11.18 -15.02 -12.68
CA VAL A 50 -10.26 -13.92 -12.37
C VAL A 50 -8.82 -14.43 -12.42
N HIS A 51 -7.91 -13.59 -12.90
CA HIS A 51 -6.48 -13.81 -12.76
C HIS A 51 -6.00 -13.15 -11.46
N VAL A 52 -5.24 -13.90 -10.66
CA VAL A 52 -4.67 -13.42 -9.39
C VAL A 52 -3.16 -13.37 -9.53
N ILE A 53 -2.57 -12.24 -9.14
CA ILE A 53 -1.13 -12.07 -8.94
C ILE A 53 -0.95 -11.84 -7.44
N ALA A 54 -0.06 -12.61 -6.80
CA ALA A 54 0.21 -12.50 -5.38
C ALA A 54 1.70 -12.24 -5.17
N ASP A 55 2.01 -11.07 -4.60
CA ASP A 55 3.37 -10.68 -4.23
C ASP A 55 3.48 -10.67 -2.70
N VAL A 56 4.58 -11.23 -2.16
CA VAL A 56 4.86 -11.21 -0.72
C VAL A 56 5.75 -10.02 -0.40
N VAL A 57 5.22 -9.08 0.40
CA VAL A 57 5.95 -7.86 0.81
C VAL A 57 6.60 -7.96 2.19
N GLY A 58 6.36 -9.07 2.93
CA GLY A 58 6.94 -9.35 4.24
C GLY A 58 6.26 -10.53 4.95
N TYR A 59 6.79 -10.93 6.11
CA TYR A 59 6.17 -11.93 6.98
C TYR A 59 6.41 -11.56 8.45
N TYR A 60 5.52 -12.03 9.34
CA TYR A 60 5.69 -11.93 10.79
C TYR A 60 6.32 -13.21 11.32
N GLY A 61 7.33 -13.07 12.19
CA GLY A 61 8.04 -14.20 12.79
C GLY A 61 8.32 -13.98 14.28
N PRO A 62 8.92 -14.97 14.97
CA PRO A 62 9.30 -14.84 16.37
C PRO A 62 10.43 -13.82 16.61
N SER A 63 11.10 -13.38 15.55
CA SER A 63 12.12 -12.34 15.54
C SER A 63 11.88 -11.39 14.36
N GLY A 64 12.48 -10.19 14.43
CA GLY A 64 12.27 -9.11 13.46
C GLY A 64 11.69 -7.86 14.12
N GLY A 65 11.43 -6.83 13.33
CA GLY A 65 10.90 -5.57 13.87
C GLY A 65 9.55 -5.75 14.57
N THR A 66 9.35 -5.04 15.68
CA THR A 66 8.08 -5.05 16.42
C THR A 66 7.12 -4.02 15.84
N PHE A 67 5.91 -4.45 15.46
CA PHE A 67 4.86 -3.54 15.02
C PHE A 67 4.28 -2.76 16.20
N VAL A 68 4.24 -1.44 16.07
CA VAL A 68 3.65 -0.51 17.04
C VAL A 68 2.46 0.16 16.36
N PRO A 69 1.21 -0.16 16.75
CA PRO A 69 0.04 0.53 16.22
C PRO A 69 -0.03 1.95 16.79
N ILE A 70 -0.53 2.89 15.99
CA ILE A 70 -0.80 4.26 16.42
C ILE A 70 -2.21 4.67 16.04
N ALA A 71 -2.72 5.75 16.62
CA ALA A 71 -3.88 6.44 16.06
C ALA A 71 -3.54 6.89 14.63
N ASN A 72 -4.49 6.80 13.71
CA ASN A 72 -4.25 7.13 12.31
C ASN A 72 -3.72 8.56 12.18
N VAL A 73 -2.62 8.73 11.45
CA VAL A 73 -1.94 10.01 11.28
C VAL A 73 -1.74 10.30 9.79
N ARG A 74 -2.34 11.40 9.31
CA ARG A 74 -2.06 11.91 7.96
C ARG A 74 -0.65 12.48 7.87
N VAL A 75 0.18 11.96 6.99
CA VAL A 75 1.56 12.44 6.76
C VAL A 75 1.77 13.08 5.40
N LEU A 76 0.83 12.85 4.47
CA LEU A 76 0.85 13.44 3.14
C LEU A 76 -0.58 13.75 2.69
N ASP A 77 -0.75 14.94 2.11
CA ASP A 77 -1.88 15.29 1.26
C ASP A 77 -1.35 16.28 0.24
N SER A 78 -1.21 15.86 -1.03
CA SER A 78 -0.57 16.69 -2.05
C SER A 78 -1.49 17.75 -2.64
N ARG A 79 -2.80 17.65 -2.37
CA ARG A 79 -3.82 18.57 -2.89
C ARG A 79 -3.66 19.93 -2.23
N GLU A 80 -3.72 20.98 -3.03
CA GLU A 80 -3.38 22.34 -2.58
C GLU A 80 -4.31 22.84 -1.48
N GLU A 81 -5.60 22.51 -1.54
CA GLU A 81 -6.61 22.94 -0.57
C GLU A 81 -6.51 22.25 0.80
N SER A 82 -5.88 21.07 0.86
CA SER A 82 -5.80 20.23 2.06
C SER A 82 -4.37 19.82 2.41
N LYS A 83 -3.41 20.63 1.96
CA LYS A 83 -1.98 20.29 1.94
C LYS A 83 -1.47 19.79 3.29
N VAL A 84 -0.80 18.64 3.27
CA VAL A 84 -0.01 18.12 4.40
C VAL A 84 1.36 17.72 3.88
N GLY A 85 2.40 18.29 4.48
CA GLY A 85 3.79 18.12 4.03
C GLY A 85 4.15 19.06 2.88
N SER A 86 5.35 18.87 2.32
CA SER A 86 5.90 19.73 1.27
C SER A 86 5.69 19.19 -0.15
N LEU A 87 5.29 17.92 -0.29
CA LEU A 87 5.20 17.27 -1.60
C LEU A 87 3.98 17.76 -2.38
N SER A 88 4.16 17.97 -3.67
CA SER A 88 3.12 18.39 -4.60
C SER A 88 2.61 17.23 -5.44
N ARG A 89 1.59 17.51 -6.25
CA ARG A 89 1.02 16.56 -7.19
C ARG A 89 2.10 15.87 -8.01
N TRP A 90 2.00 14.55 -8.14
CA TRP A 90 2.91 13.77 -8.97
C TRP A 90 2.59 13.97 -10.44
N GLY A 91 3.62 14.23 -11.23
CA GLY A 91 3.63 14.18 -12.68
C GLY A 91 3.96 12.78 -13.22
N PRO A 92 4.05 12.63 -14.55
CA PRO A 92 4.40 11.36 -15.18
C PRO A 92 5.86 10.99 -14.90
N ASP A 93 6.12 9.69 -14.73
CA ASP A 93 7.45 9.13 -14.49
C ASP A 93 8.21 9.82 -13.33
N GLN A 94 7.48 10.25 -12.30
CA GLN A 94 8.05 11.02 -11.21
C GLN A 94 8.15 10.18 -9.95
N THR A 95 9.32 10.22 -9.31
CA THR A 95 9.51 9.81 -7.92
C THR A 95 9.62 11.05 -7.04
N GLN A 96 8.92 11.08 -5.91
CA GLN A 96 9.17 12.03 -4.83
C GLN A 96 9.45 11.26 -3.54
N VAL A 97 10.28 11.84 -2.66
CA VAL A 97 10.69 11.22 -1.40
C VAL A 97 9.87 11.79 -0.26
N LEU A 98 9.22 10.92 0.50
CA LEU A 98 8.46 11.26 1.70
C LEU A 98 9.25 10.87 2.95
N GLN A 99 9.66 11.88 3.73
CA GLN A 99 10.28 11.70 5.03
C GLN A 99 9.23 11.27 6.07
N LEU A 100 9.53 10.23 6.85
CA LEU A 100 8.60 9.66 7.83
C LEU A 100 9.23 9.48 9.22
N GLY A 101 10.50 9.06 9.30
CA GLY A 101 11.24 8.96 10.55
C GLY A 101 11.32 10.34 11.23
N GLY A 102 10.97 10.40 12.51
CA GLY A 102 10.91 11.65 13.27
C GLY A 102 9.71 12.54 12.93
N VAL A 103 8.81 12.12 12.03
CA VAL A 103 7.61 12.87 11.68
C VAL A 103 6.46 12.45 12.58
N LYS A 104 5.86 13.43 13.27
CA LYS A 104 4.73 13.22 14.18
C LYS A 104 5.06 12.18 15.27
N SER A 105 4.32 11.07 15.33
CA SER A 105 4.51 10.01 16.33
C SER A 105 5.46 8.90 15.89
N ILE A 106 6.10 9.02 14.73
CA ILE A 106 6.98 7.99 14.18
C ILE A 106 8.40 8.27 14.69
N PRO A 107 9.02 7.33 15.44
CA PRO A 107 10.35 7.57 15.97
C PRO A 107 11.40 7.53 14.86
N THR A 108 12.53 8.19 15.08
CA THR A 108 13.64 8.22 14.11
C THR A 108 14.30 6.86 13.89
N ASN A 109 14.15 5.93 14.83
CA ASN A 109 14.64 4.56 14.70
C ASN A 109 13.60 3.60 14.09
N ALA A 110 12.47 4.07 13.56
CA ALA A 110 11.54 3.21 12.85
C ALA A 110 12.23 2.60 11.61
N THR A 111 11.98 1.32 11.34
CA THR A 111 12.57 0.58 10.22
C THR A 111 11.60 0.33 9.07
N ALA A 112 10.29 0.38 9.34
CA ALA A 112 9.24 0.25 8.34
C ALA A 112 7.95 0.95 8.82
N VAL A 113 7.03 1.21 7.89
CA VAL A 113 5.72 1.79 8.18
C VAL A 113 4.60 1.02 7.51
N VAL A 114 3.40 1.11 8.10
CA VAL A 114 2.15 0.69 7.47
C VAL A 114 1.35 1.94 7.09
N LEU A 115 1.19 2.13 5.78
CA LEU A 115 0.52 3.26 5.16
C LEU A 115 -0.81 2.81 4.56
N ASN A 116 -1.79 3.70 4.56
CA ASN A 116 -2.88 3.69 3.59
C ASN A 116 -2.60 4.81 2.58
N VAL A 117 -2.38 4.46 1.31
CA VAL A 117 -2.08 5.41 0.24
C VAL A 117 -3.27 5.53 -0.68
N THR A 118 -3.80 6.74 -0.83
CA THR A 118 -4.96 7.04 -1.68
C THR A 118 -4.55 7.89 -2.86
N GLY A 119 -4.85 7.41 -4.07
CA GLY A 119 -4.74 8.21 -5.29
C GLY A 119 -6.00 9.00 -5.56
N VAL A 120 -5.85 10.28 -5.86
CA VAL A 120 -6.93 11.24 -6.11
C VAL A 120 -6.67 11.96 -7.45
N GLY A 121 -7.70 12.08 -8.29
CA GLY A 121 -7.62 12.89 -9.51
C GLY A 121 -6.57 12.42 -10.52
N ALA A 122 -6.39 11.10 -10.67
CA ALA A 122 -5.50 10.54 -11.69
C ALA A 122 -5.96 10.97 -13.09
N SER A 123 -5.06 11.53 -13.92
CA SER A 123 -5.42 11.99 -15.27
C SER A 123 -5.38 10.88 -16.33
N ARG A 124 -4.73 9.75 -16.03
CA ARG A 124 -4.62 8.57 -16.88
C ARG A 124 -4.66 7.31 -16.02
N ASN A 125 -4.92 6.17 -16.65
CA ASN A 125 -4.67 4.89 -16.00
C ASN A 125 -3.17 4.81 -15.65
N THR A 126 -2.86 4.65 -14.37
CA THR A 126 -1.49 4.68 -13.85
C THR A 126 -1.33 3.72 -12.69
N ASN A 127 -0.09 3.54 -12.23
CA ASN A 127 0.23 2.80 -11.02
C ASN A 127 1.15 3.60 -10.10
N ILE A 128 0.98 3.40 -8.80
CA ILE A 128 1.80 3.98 -7.74
C ILE A 128 2.65 2.89 -7.11
N ARG A 129 3.93 3.20 -6.89
CA ARG A 129 4.90 2.30 -6.24
C ARG A 129 5.51 3.02 -5.05
N VAL A 130 5.51 2.38 -3.90
CA VAL A 130 6.08 2.87 -2.66
C VAL A 130 7.18 1.90 -2.26
N PHE A 131 8.38 2.42 -2.03
CA PHE A 131 9.58 1.64 -1.81
C PHE A 131 10.53 2.37 -0.87
N PRO A 132 11.51 1.68 -0.24
CA PRO A 132 12.51 2.36 0.57
C PRO A 132 13.22 3.43 -0.26
N ALA A 133 13.36 4.65 0.27
CA ALA A 133 14.00 5.73 -0.47
C ALA A 133 15.42 5.33 -0.91
N SER A 134 15.88 5.92 -2.02
CA SER A 134 17.18 5.61 -2.66
C SER A 134 17.33 4.18 -3.22
N SER A 135 16.31 3.33 -3.13
CA SER A 135 16.26 2.05 -3.86
C SER A 135 15.85 2.25 -5.32
N THR A 136 16.10 1.25 -6.18
CA THR A 136 15.56 1.24 -7.54
C THR A 136 14.04 1.13 -7.52
N VAL A 137 13.37 1.83 -8.44
CA VAL A 137 11.90 1.76 -8.57
C VAL A 137 11.51 0.30 -8.89
N PRO A 138 10.68 -0.37 -8.06
CA PRO A 138 10.28 -1.75 -8.31
C PRO A 138 9.47 -1.90 -9.61
N SER A 139 9.43 -3.10 -10.19
CA SER A 139 8.55 -3.41 -11.33
C SER A 139 7.09 -3.65 -10.93
N ILE A 140 6.84 -3.95 -9.65
CA ILE A 140 5.51 -4.23 -9.08
C ILE A 140 4.87 -2.96 -8.49
N SER A 141 3.54 -2.89 -8.54
CA SER A 141 2.78 -1.71 -8.08
C SER A 141 2.04 -1.96 -6.79
N ASN A 142 1.95 -0.93 -5.94
CA ASN A 142 1.05 -0.96 -4.78
C ASN A 142 -0.37 -0.55 -5.17
N LEU A 143 -0.56 0.47 -6.01
CA LEU A 143 -1.88 0.99 -6.34
C LEU A 143 -2.07 1.09 -7.84
N ASN A 144 -3.25 0.73 -8.34
CA ASN A 144 -3.64 0.88 -9.74
C ASN A 144 -4.83 1.84 -9.82
N LEU A 145 -4.68 2.89 -10.62
CA LEU A 145 -5.63 4.00 -10.70
C LEU A 145 -6.22 4.07 -12.11
N ILE A 146 -7.48 4.48 -12.19
CA ILE A 146 -8.19 4.74 -13.44
C ILE A 146 -8.22 6.26 -13.66
N GLY A 147 -7.89 6.70 -14.87
CA GLY A 147 -7.94 8.11 -15.25
C GLY A 147 -9.38 8.65 -15.15
N GLY A 148 -9.57 9.78 -14.46
CA GLY A 148 -10.89 10.35 -14.19
C GLY A 148 -11.76 9.53 -13.23
N GLY A 149 -11.20 8.47 -12.61
CA GLY A 149 -11.88 7.65 -11.63
C GLY A 149 -12.04 8.32 -10.27
N THR A 150 -12.84 7.70 -9.40
CA THR A 150 -12.96 8.10 -8.00
C THR A 150 -11.65 7.87 -7.23
N PRO A 151 -11.44 8.53 -6.08
CA PRO A 151 -10.33 8.21 -5.20
C PRO A 151 -10.24 6.72 -4.88
N ARG A 152 -9.02 6.16 -4.89
CA ARG A 152 -8.79 4.73 -4.60
C ARG A 152 -7.65 4.57 -3.58
N PRO A 153 -7.92 3.97 -2.41
CA PRO A 153 -6.90 3.62 -1.43
C PRO A 153 -6.29 2.24 -1.69
N ASN A 154 -5.06 2.02 -1.23
CA ASN A 154 -4.53 0.71 -0.92
C ASN A 154 -3.57 0.76 0.29
N ALA A 155 -3.58 -0.29 1.10
CA ALA A 155 -2.62 -0.47 2.19
C ALA A 155 -1.24 -0.85 1.65
N VAL A 156 -0.19 -0.36 2.32
CA VAL A 156 1.22 -0.54 1.95
C VAL A 156 2.02 -0.80 3.22
N VAL A 157 2.81 -1.88 3.23
CA VAL A 157 3.88 -2.09 4.20
C VAL A 157 5.20 -1.87 3.47
N VAL A 158 6.06 -0.98 3.99
CA VAL A 158 7.30 -0.60 3.30
C VAL A 158 8.41 -0.29 4.30
N GLY A 159 9.62 -0.76 4.00
CA GLY A 159 10.82 -0.39 4.73
C GLY A 159 11.20 1.08 4.53
N LEU A 160 11.78 1.68 5.56
CA LEU A 160 12.39 3.00 5.46
C LEU A 160 13.88 2.84 5.07
N ASN A 161 14.45 3.83 4.39
CA ASN A 161 15.91 3.92 4.29
C ASN A 161 16.52 4.40 5.62
N ASP A 162 17.85 4.53 5.67
CA ASP A 162 18.58 4.97 6.87
C ASP A 162 18.18 6.36 7.38
N ASP A 163 17.65 7.22 6.49
CA ASP A 163 17.13 8.55 6.86
C ASP A 163 15.68 8.50 7.35
N GLY A 164 15.00 7.36 7.30
CA GLY A 164 13.59 7.22 7.68
C GLY A 164 12.61 7.60 6.58
N ALA A 165 12.97 7.47 5.30
CA ALA A 165 12.17 7.93 4.17
C ALA A 165 11.76 6.80 3.20
N VAL A 166 10.69 7.09 2.43
CA VAL A 166 10.21 6.25 1.33
C VAL A 166 10.21 7.03 0.01
N GLY A 167 10.48 6.34 -1.10
CA GLY A 167 10.20 6.82 -2.44
C GLY A 167 8.78 6.47 -2.85
N ILE A 168 8.07 7.43 -3.46
CA ILE A 168 6.75 7.22 -4.05
C ILE A 168 6.82 7.60 -5.51
N TYR A 169 6.54 6.64 -6.38
CA TYR A 169 6.61 6.78 -7.84
C TYR A 169 5.23 6.76 -8.47
N ASN A 170 5.01 7.63 -9.46
CA ASN A 170 3.86 7.59 -10.38
C ASN A 170 4.35 7.27 -11.80
N TYR A 171 3.74 6.26 -12.43
CA TYR A 171 4.16 5.82 -13.77
C TYR A 171 3.82 6.83 -14.87
N VAL A 172 2.55 7.24 -14.99
CA VAL A 172 2.10 8.13 -16.07
C VAL A 172 0.95 9.04 -15.65
N GLY A 173 0.71 10.10 -16.41
CA GLY A 173 -0.32 11.09 -16.08
C GLY A 173 0.02 11.85 -14.80
N ASN A 174 -0.95 12.59 -14.26
CA ASN A 174 -0.80 13.37 -13.04
C ASN A 174 -1.76 12.85 -11.97
N VAL A 175 -1.35 12.85 -10.71
CA VAL A 175 -2.14 12.31 -9.61
C VAL A 175 -1.78 12.98 -8.29
N ASP A 176 -2.79 13.25 -7.48
CA ASP A 176 -2.60 13.65 -6.09
C ASP A 176 -2.61 12.42 -5.19
N LEU A 177 -1.75 12.42 -4.17
CA LEU A 177 -1.65 11.34 -3.21
C LEU A 177 -1.96 11.84 -1.81
N VAL A 178 -2.71 11.03 -1.07
CA VAL A 178 -2.94 11.18 0.36
C VAL A 178 -2.36 9.95 1.05
N ALA A 179 -1.59 10.13 2.12
CA ALA A 179 -1.07 9.02 2.89
C ALA A 179 -1.33 9.18 4.38
N ASP A 180 -1.91 8.15 4.96
CA ASP A 180 -2.17 8.00 6.39
C ASP A 180 -1.34 6.84 6.93
N ILE A 181 -0.74 7.00 8.12
CA ILE A 181 -0.01 5.94 8.81
C ILE A 181 -0.87 5.37 9.93
N VAL A 182 -0.89 4.04 10.02
CA VAL A 182 -1.64 3.28 11.04
C VAL A 182 -0.73 2.58 12.04
N GLY A 183 0.58 2.52 11.76
CA GLY A 183 1.59 1.96 12.63
C GLY A 183 2.97 1.93 11.97
N TYR A 184 3.98 1.58 12.76
CA TYR A 184 5.37 1.47 12.31
C TYR A 184 6.05 0.26 12.95
N PHE A 185 7.21 -0.10 12.44
CA PHE A 185 8.07 -1.13 13.02
C PHE A 185 9.31 -0.50 13.64
N ILE A 186 9.71 -0.99 14.81
CA ILE A 186 10.99 -0.66 15.46
C ILE A 186 11.89 -1.90 15.48
N PRO A 187 13.23 -1.74 15.56
CA PRO A 187 14.14 -2.85 15.80
C PRO A 187 13.72 -3.62 17.05
N SER A 188 13.83 -4.95 16.99
CA SER A 188 13.73 -5.85 18.14
C SER A 188 14.90 -5.69 19.09
#